data_AF-A0A659PUK8-F1
#
_entry.id   AF-A0A659PUK8-F1
#
_cell.length_a   1.000
_cell.length_b   1.000
_cell.length_c   1.000
_cell.angle_alpha   90.00
_cell.angle_beta   90.00
_cell.angle_gamma   90.00
#
_symmetry.space_group_name_H-M   'P 1'
#
loop_
_entity.id
_entity.type
_entity.pdbx_description
1 polymer ?
#
loop_
_entity_poly.entity_id
_entity_poly.type
_entity_poly.pdbx_seq_one_letter_code
_entity_poly.pdbx_strand_id
1 'polypeptide(L)' 'MDTFKQINGRIAPMLEPNIDTDVIMPKQFLKGIDRQGLDKGVFFDRRFMAGGQPNPDFILNMP' A
#
# COMPACT_ATOMS: atom_id res chain seq x y z
N MET A 1 -4.36 16.02 -15.71
CA MET A 1 -3.01 15.46 -15.52
C MET A 1 -2.12 16.63 -15.21
N ASP A 2 -1.46 16.59 -14.06
CA ASP A 2 -0.54 17.65 -13.65
C ASP A 2 0.85 17.37 -14.23
N THR A 3 1.58 18.42 -14.60
CA THR A 3 2.94 18.28 -15.09
C THR A 3 3.83 17.79 -13.96
N PHE A 4 4.44 16.62 -14.15
CA PHE A 4 5.48 16.13 -13.26
C PHE A 4 6.75 16.96 -13.45
N LYS A 5 7.21 17.68 -12.42
CA LYS A 5 8.42 18.51 -12.47
C LYS A 5 9.55 17.84 -11.68
N GLN A 6 9.52 17.98 -10.36
CA GLN A 6 10.50 17.42 -9.45
C GLN A 6 9.79 17.06 -8.15
N ILE A 7 10.11 15.90 -7.60
CA ILE A 7 9.63 15.45 -6.29
C ILE A 7 10.87 15.05 -5.48
N ASN A 8 10.96 15.56 -4.25
CA ASN A 8 11.95 15.12 -3.27
C ASN A 8 11.18 14.46 -2.12
N GLY A 9 11.61 13.27 -1.69
CA GLY A 9 10.91 12.51 -0.66
C GLY A 9 11.76 11.36 -0.12
N ARG A 10 11.26 10.72 0.94
CA ARG A 10 11.88 9.52 1.50
C ARG A 10 11.62 8.32 0.60
N ILE A 11 12.58 7.41 0.55
CA ILE A 11 12.44 6.13 -0.15
C ILE A 11 12.07 5.03 0.85
N ALA A 12 11.22 4.09 0.42
CA ALA A 12 10.85 2.90 1.16
C ALA A 12 11.17 1.67 0.27
N PRO A 13 12.35 1.03 0.44
CA PRO A 13 12.75 -0.06 -0.42
C PRO A 13 11.89 -1.31 -0.17
N MET A 14 11.37 -1.90 -1.25
CA MET A 14 10.69 -3.19 -1.24
C MET A 14 11.36 -4.09 -2.28
N LEU A 15 12.15 -5.07 -1.82
CA LEU A 15 13.04 -5.88 -2.66
C LEU A 15 12.41 -7.19 -3.13
N GLU A 16 11.12 -7.36 -2.90
CA GLU A 16 10.40 -8.58 -3.23
C GLU A 16 10.10 -8.66 -4.73
N PRO A 17 10.43 -9.77 -5.41
CA PRO A 17 10.04 -9.99 -6.79
C PRO A 17 8.55 -10.33 -6.89
N ASN A 18 7.98 -10.20 -8.09
CA ASN A 18 6.64 -10.66 -8.42
C ASN A 18 5.52 -10.05 -7.56
N ILE A 19 5.60 -8.75 -7.28
CA ILE A 19 4.50 -7.99 -6.68
C ILE A 19 3.36 -7.88 -7.71
N ASP A 20 2.27 -8.60 -7.46
CA ASP A 20 1.10 -8.62 -8.34
C ASP A 20 -0.01 -7.63 -7.87
N THR A 21 -1.13 -7.66 -8.57
CA THR A 21 -2.26 -6.76 -8.32
C THR A 21 -2.94 -7.00 -6.97
N ASP A 22 -3.01 -8.25 -6.50
CA ASP A 22 -3.62 -8.56 -5.21
C ASP A 22 -2.68 -8.16 -4.05
N VAL A 23 -1.36 -8.28 -4.23
CA VAL A 23 -0.39 -7.76 -3.25
C VAL A 23 -0.48 -6.25 -3.11
N ILE A 24 -0.64 -5.51 -4.22
CA ILE A 24 -0.80 -4.05 -4.19
C ILE A 24 -2.16 -3.66 -3.58
N MET A 25 -3.23 -4.33 -4.00
CA MET A 25 -4.60 -4.00 -3.61
C MET A 25 -5.49 -5.24 -3.64
N PRO A 26 -5.77 -5.86 -2.48
CA PRO A 26 -6.67 -7.01 -2.43
C PRO A 26 -8.07 -6.68 -2.92
N LYS A 27 -8.64 -7.55 -3.75
CA LYS A 27 -9.98 -7.37 -4.36
C LYS A 27 -11.12 -7.06 -3.37
N GLN A 28 -10.99 -7.40 -2.09
CA GLN A 28 -12.01 -7.08 -1.08
C GLN A 28 -12.25 -5.57 -0.92
N PHE A 29 -11.24 -4.74 -1.21
CA PHE A 29 -11.33 -3.28 -1.14
C PHE A 29 -11.93 -2.67 -2.43
N LEU A 30 -12.06 -3.45 -3.50
CA LEU A 30 -12.51 -2.98 -4.83
C LEU A 30 -14.02 -3.18 -5.06
N LYS A 31 -14.79 -3.43 -4.01
CA LYS A 31 -16.25 -3.60 -4.09
C LYS A 31 -17.02 -2.28 -4.07
N GLY A 32 -16.37 -1.17 -3.70
CA GLY A 32 -16.96 0.15 -3.68
C GLY A 32 -17.20 0.72 -5.08
N ILE A 33 -18.12 1.68 -5.18
CA ILE A 33 -18.41 2.40 -6.43
C ILE A 33 -17.55 3.66 -6.60
N ASP A 34 -16.85 4.07 -5.55
CA ASP A 34 -16.00 5.25 -5.52
C ASP A 34 -14.60 4.92 -4.97
N ARG A 35 -13.76 5.95 -4.84
CA ARG A 35 -12.35 5.81 -4.42
C ARG A 35 -12.15 5.96 -2.91
N GLN A 36 -13.21 6.12 -2.13
CA GLN A 36 -13.10 6.38 -0.71
C GLN A 36 -12.59 5.15 0.04
N GLY A 37 -11.60 5.32 0.92
CA GLY A 37 -11.09 4.25 1.78
C GLY A 37 -10.17 3.24 1.09
N LEU A 38 -9.82 3.42 -0.20
CA LEU A 38 -8.88 2.55 -0.91
C LEU A 38 -7.46 2.62 -0.32
N ASP A 39 -7.09 3.75 0.29
CA ASP A 39 -5.81 3.94 0.98
C ASP A 39 -5.56 2.90 2.09
N LYS A 40 -6.63 2.39 2.71
CA LYS A 40 -6.56 1.32 3.71
C LYS A 40 -6.20 -0.04 3.10
N GLY A 41 -6.51 -0.26 1.82
CA GLY A 41 -6.27 -1.52 1.12
C GLY A 41 -4.87 -1.68 0.54
N VAL A 42 -4.11 -0.57 0.42
CA VAL A 42 -2.78 -0.59 -0.18
C VAL A 42 -1.83 -1.47 0.65
N PHE A 43 -1.32 -2.53 0.02
CA PHE A 43 -0.47 -3.54 0.64
C PHE A 43 -1.08 -4.17 1.91
N PHE A 44 -2.40 -4.30 2.00
CA PHE A 44 -3.10 -4.64 3.25
C PHE A 44 -2.52 -5.87 3.97
N ASP A 45 -2.32 -6.98 3.26
CA ASP A 45 -1.83 -8.23 3.85
C ASP A 45 -0.37 -8.16 4.33
N ARG A 46 0.40 -7.18 3.85
CA ARG A 46 1.76 -6.91 4.33
C ARG A 46 1.78 -5.84 5.41
N ARG A 47 0.89 -4.86 5.29
CA ARG A 47 0.83 -3.66 6.11
C ARG A 47 0.14 -3.90 7.46
N PHE A 48 -0.74 -4.90 7.57
CA PHE A 48 -1.47 -5.19 8.79
C PHE A 48 -1.34 -6.66 9.20
N MET A 49 -1.28 -6.90 10.50
CA MET A 49 -1.40 -8.23 11.08
C MET A 49 -2.88 -8.64 11.18
N ALA A 50 -3.17 -9.92 11.45
CA ALA A 50 -4.54 -10.44 11.55
C ALA A 50 -5.44 -9.68 12.56
N GLY A 51 -4.85 -9.04 13.58
CA GLY A 51 -5.56 -8.18 14.54
C GLY A 51 -5.83 -6.74 14.07
N GLY A 52 -5.52 -6.41 12.81
CA GLY A 52 -5.67 -5.07 12.23
C GLY A 52 -4.60 -4.07 12.67
N GLN A 53 -3.64 -4.50 13.51
CA GLN A 53 -2.52 -3.67 13.93
C GLN A 53 -1.48 -3.55 12.81
N PRO A 54 -0.82 -2.39 12.64
CA PRO A 54 0.26 -2.24 11.67
C PRO A 54 1.36 -3.28 11.90
N ASN A 55 1.80 -3.93 10.82
CA ASN A 55 2.94 -4.84 10.85
C ASN A 55 4.24 -4.02 11.00
N PRO A 56 4.99 -4.13 12.13
CA PRO A 56 6.19 -3.34 12.34
C PRO A 56 7.33 -3.69 11.37
N ASP A 57 7.31 -4.89 10.77
CA ASP A 57 8.34 -5.36 9.84
C ASP A 57 8.11 -4.87 8.40
N PHE A 58 6.95 -4.24 8.12
CA PHE A 58 6.64 -3.72 6.80
C PHE A 58 7.20 -2.31 6.61
N ILE A 59 7.95 -2.11 5.52
CA ILE A 59 8.73 -0.87 5.29
C ILE A 59 7.89 0.42 5.36
N LEU A 60 6.62 0.39 4.95
CA LEU A 60 5.74 1.56 4.98
C LEU A 60 5.17 1.88 6.38
N ASN A 61 5.39 1.02 7.37
CA ASN A 61 5.02 1.27 8.76
C ASN A 61 6.22 1.68 9.63
N MET A 62 7.44 1.62 9.08
CA MET A 62 8.65 2.06 9.77
C MET A 62 8.76 3.60 9.78
N PRO A 63 9.34 4.20 10.83
CA PRO A 63 9.44 5.66 11.01
C PRO A 63 10.36 6.39 10.02
#